data_AF-A0A2V6WCX1-F1
#
_entry.id   AF-A0A2V6WCX1-F1
#
_cell.length_a   1.000
_cell.length_b   1.000
_cell.length_c   1.000
_cell.angle_alpha   90.00
_cell.angle_beta   90.00
_cell.angle_gamma   90.00
#
_symmetry.space_group_name_H-M   'P 1'
#
loop_
_entity.id
_entity.type
_entity.pdbx_description
1 polymer ?
#
loop_
_entity_poly.entity_id
_entity_poly.type
_entity_poly.pdbx_seq_one_letter_code
_entity_poly.pdbx_strand_id
1 'polypeptide(L)' 'IVGDEGIHTHVGDEYWKGVRDRMVERLRAGAMRGALVGAVTEVGAALARFFPRRPDDVDELPDDMSLGR' A
#
# COMPACT_ATOMS: atom_id res chain seq x y z
N ILE A 1 -1.10 -1.74 8.90
CA ILE A 1 -1.61 -1.29 7.59
C ILE A 1 -3.09 -1.63 7.58
N VAL A 2 -3.93 -0.69 7.15
CA VAL A 2 -5.37 -0.92 6.99
C VAL A 2 -5.62 -0.90 5.49
N GLY A 3 -6.18 -1.99 4.97
CA GLY A 3 -6.59 -2.11 3.57
C GLY A 3 -8.07 -2.46 3.51
N ASP A 4 -8.69 -2.21 2.37
CA ASP A 4 -10.08 -2.57 2.13
C ASP A 4 -10.28 -4.10 2.09
N GLU A 5 -11.50 -4.54 2.40
CA GLU A 5 -11.91 -5.95 2.47
C GLU A 5 -11.68 -6.67 1.13
N GLY A 6 -11.94 -6.00 0.01
CA GLY A 6 -11.74 -6.55 -1.34
C GLY A 6 -10.28 -6.92 -1.60
N ILE A 7 -9.34 -6.06 -1.17
CA ILE A 7 -7.90 -6.33 -1.30
C ILE A 7 -7.50 -7.42 -0.30
N HIS A 8 -7.94 -7.32 0.96
CA HIS A 8 -7.58 -8.25 2.01
C HIS A 8 -7.95 -9.70 1.66
N THR A 9 -9.11 -9.92 1.04
CA THR A 9 -9.56 -11.25 0.59
C THR A 9 -8.58 -11.93 -0.36
N HIS A 10 -7.78 -11.17 -1.12
CA HIS A 10 -6.80 -11.71 -2.06
C HIS A 10 -5.42 -11.95 -1.46
N VAL A 11 -4.98 -11.08 -0.54
CA VAL A 11 -3.59 -11.05 -0.05
C VAL A 11 -3.41 -11.65 1.35
N GLY A 12 -4.46 -11.60 2.17
CA GLY A 12 -4.46 -12.10 3.55
C GLY A 12 -3.56 -11.33 4.51
N ASP A 13 -3.53 -11.79 5.76
CA ASP A 13 -2.82 -11.12 6.87
C ASP A 13 -1.31 -11.11 6.71
N GLU A 14 -0.72 -12.22 6.27
CA GLU A 14 0.74 -12.37 6.18
C GLU A 14 1.35 -11.38 5.18
N TYR A 15 0.63 -11.06 4.11
CA TYR A 15 1.03 -10.02 3.19
C TYR A 15 1.15 -8.66 3.89
N TRP A 16 0.10 -8.24 4.61
CA TRP A 16 0.09 -6.96 5.31
C TRP A 16 1.15 -6.87 6.41
N LYS A 17 1.39 -7.98 7.12
CA LYS A 17 2.49 -8.09 8.10
C LYS A 17 3.84 -7.89 7.41
N GLY A 18 4.06 -8.53 6.27
CA GLY A 18 5.27 -8.37 5.48
C GLY A 18 5.52 -6.92 5.04
N VAL A 19 4.52 -6.26 4.46
CA VAL A 19 4.65 -4.84 4.06
C VAL A 19 4.99 -3.96 5.27
N ARG A 20 4.28 -4.16 6.39
CA ARG A 20 4.55 -3.44 7.65
C ARG A 20 5.98 -3.66 8.12
N ASP A 21 6.47 -4.89 8.13
CA ASP A 21 7.78 -5.21 8.70
C ASP A 21 8.91 -4.58 7.87
N ARG A 22 8.80 -4.58 6.53
CA ARG A 22 9.73 -3.86 5.65
C ARG A 22 9.67 -2.34 5.83
N MET A 23 8.48 -1.78 6.07
CA MET A 23 8.36 -0.36 6.42
C MET A 23 9.09 -0.06 7.73
N VAL A 24 8.84 -0.86 8.78
CA VAL A 24 9.44 -0.67 10.11
C VAL A 24 10.96 -0.74 10.05
N GLU A 25 11.53 -1.68 9.28
CA GLU A 25 12.97 -1.77 9.06
C GLU A 25 13.55 -0.45 8.51
N ARG A 26 12.96 0.08 7.44
CA ARG A 26 13.40 1.34 6.82
C ARG A 26 13.20 2.55 7.72
N LEU A 27 12.09 2.59 8.45
CA LEU A 27 11.80 3.65 9.42
C LEU A 27 12.85 3.68 10.54
N ARG A 28 13.22 2.52 11.07
CA ARG A 28 14.27 2.40 12.10
C ARG A 28 15.64 2.85 11.60
N ALA A 29 15.90 2.70 10.30
CA ALA A 29 17.11 3.21 9.65
C ALA A 29 17.05 4.72 9.31
N GLY A 30 16.00 5.45 9.72
CA GLY A 30 15.80 6.86 9.39
C GLY A 30 15.37 7.11 7.93
N ALA A 31 15.09 6.07 7.16
CA ALA A 31 14.74 6.15 5.74
C ALA A 31 13.23 6.31 5.52
N MET A 32 12.62 7.35 6.12
CA MET A 32 11.16 7.60 6.11
C MET A 32 10.55 7.59 4.70
N ARG A 33 11.12 8.37 3.77
CA ARG A 33 10.64 8.42 2.38
C ARG A 33 10.68 7.05 1.71
N GLY A 34 11.76 6.30 1.92
CA GLY A 34 11.92 4.96 1.36
C GLY A 34 10.93 3.94 1.93
N ALA A 35 10.59 4.07 3.23
CA ALA A 35 9.56 3.23 3.84
C ALA A 35 8.19 3.43 3.17
N LEU A 36 7.76 4.68 3.00
CA LEU A 36 6.47 5.02 2.40
C LEU A 36 6.42 4.65 0.92
N VAL A 37 7.39 5.10 0.12
CA VAL A 37 7.44 4.80 -1.32
C VAL A 37 7.49 3.29 -1.56
N GLY A 38 8.29 2.56 -0.78
CA GLY A 38 8.38 1.10 -0.88
C GLY A 38 7.05 0.40 -0.59
N ALA A 39 6.31 0.85 0.44
CA ALA A 39 5.01 0.28 0.76
C ALA A 39 3.96 0.54 -0.32
N VAL A 40 3.85 1.79 -0.80
CA VAL A 40 2.92 2.14 -1.88
C VAL A 40 3.24 1.36 -3.15
N THR A 41 4.54 1.23 -3.50
CA THR A 41 4.98 0.46 -4.67
C THR A 41 4.57 -1.00 -4.56
N GLU A 42 4.79 -1.62 -3.40
CA GLU A 42 4.45 -3.03 -3.20
C GLU A 42 2.95 -3.28 -3.23
N VAL A 43 2.16 -2.46 -2.53
CA VAL A 43 0.70 -2.54 -2.55
C VAL A 43 0.16 -2.27 -3.96
N GLY A 44 0.72 -1.31 -4.69
CA GLY A 44 0.38 -1.04 -6.08
C GLY A 44 0.63 -2.24 -6.99
N ALA A 45 1.70 -3.00 -6.78
CA ALA A 45 1.97 -4.22 -7.54
C ALA A 45 0.96 -5.34 -7.24
N ALA A 46 0.55 -5.51 -5.98
CA ALA A 46 -0.51 -6.46 -5.63
C ALA A 46 -1.86 -6.05 -6.23
N LEU A 47 -2.20 -4.75 -6.17
CA LEU A 47 -3.39 -4.20 -6.81
C LEU A 47 -3.36 -4.46 -8.32
N ALA A 48 -2.30 -4.11 -9.02
CA ALA A 48 -2.20 -4.34 -10.47
C ALA A 48 -2.34 -5.82 -10.87
N ARG A 49 -1.96 -6.75 -9.98
CA ARG A 49 -2.11 -8.19 -10.19
C ARG A 49 -3.55 -8.68 -10.06
N PHE A 50 -4.27 -8.23 -9.04
CA PHE A 50 -5.62 -8.73 -8.72
C PHE A 50 -6.75 -7.85 -9.28
N PHE A 51 -6.45 -6.57 -9.48
CA PHE A 51 -7.32 -5.51 -9.97
C PHE A 51 -6.61 -4.75 -11.09
N PRO A 52 -6.37 -5.41 -12.25
CA PRO A 52 -5.69 -4.76 -13.37
C PRO A 52 -6.50 -3.56 -13.87
N ARG A 53 -5.81 -2.47 -14.17
CA ARG A 53 -6.42 -1.22 -14.63
C ARG A 53 -7.27 -1.44 -15.89
N ARG A 54 -8.48 -0.90 -15.92
CA ARG A 54 -9.41 -0.93 -17.05
C ARG A 54 -9.43 0.44 -17.76
N PRO A 55 -9.85 0.49 -19.04
CA PRO A 55 -9.89 1.75 -19.81
C PRO A 55 -10.82 2.81 -19.21
N ASP A 56 -11.85 2.38 -18.49
CA ASP A 56 -12.88 3.21 -17.86
C ASP A 56 -12.62 3.51 -16.38
N ASP A 57 -11.45 3.11 -15.84
CA ASP A 57 -11.08 3.42 -14.47
C ASP A 57 -10.95 4.93 -14.25
N VAL A 58 -11.54 5.38 -13.15
CA VAL A 58 -11.46 6.75 -12.66
C VAL A 58 -10.63 6.81 -11.39
N ASP A 59 -10.09 7.99 -11.09
CA ASP A 59 -9.38 8.23 -9.85
C ASP A 59 -10.39 8.50 -8.72
N GLU A 60 -10.65 7.49 -7.90
CA GLU A 60 -11.71 7.52 -6.87
C GLU A 60 -11.28 8.21 -5.57
N LEU A 61 -9.97 8.28 -5.30
CA LEU A 61 -9.42 8.79 -4.06
C LEU A 61 -8.26 9.75 -4.34
N PRO A 62 -8.14 10.87 -3.62
CA PRO A 62 -7.06 11.82 -3.82
C PRO A 62 -5.69 11.23 -3.39
N ASP A 63 -4.65 11.60 -4.12
CA ASP A 63 -3.25 11.24 -3.82
C ASP A 63 -2.61 12.08 -2.69
N ASP A 64 -3.31 13.10 -2.20
CA ASP A 64 -2.78 14.01 -1.18
C ASP A 64 -2.57 13.32 0.17
N MET A 65 -1.51 13.72 0.88
CA MET A 65 -1.27 13.23 2.24
C MET A 65 -2.37 13.72 3.19
N SER A 66 -3.09 12.78 3.79
CA SER A 66 -3.99 13.07 4.89
C SER A 66 -3.21 13.51 6.14
N LEU A 67 -3.25 14.79 6.45
CA LEU A 67 -2.69 15.34 7.70
C LEU A 67 -3.82 15.36 8.74
N GLY A 68 -3.64 14.60 9.84
CA GLY A 68 -4.56 14.63 10.98
C GLY A 68 -4.67 16.04 11.55
N ARG A 69 -5.88 16.44 11.95
CA ARG A 69 -6.11 17.71 12.66
C ARG A 69 -5.87 17.55 14.16
#